data_AF-A0A1Y1KSK9-F1
#
_entry.id   AF-A0A1Y1KSK9-F1
#
_cell.length_a   1.000
_cell.length_b   1.000
_cell.length_c   1.000
_cell.angle_alpha   90.00
_cell.angle_beta   90.00
_cell.angle_gamma   90.00
#
_symmetry.space_group_name_H-M   'P 1'
#
loop_
_entity.id
_entity.type
_entity.pdbx_description
1 polymer ?
#
loop_
_entity_poly.entity_id
_entity_poly.type
_entity_poly.pdbx_seq_one_letter_code
_entity_poly.pdbx_strand_id
1 'polypeptide(L)'
;MSVAEFLKGLPSYNEDNFSKFHADSNARVSLKKPSVYIPTKDFPSEQVIVTEKTSILLRYLHQHWDKKGFQKKRDHISLDNADDCNQSRKRPRIDCVGTP
;
A
#
# COMPACT_ATOMS: atom_id res chain seq x y z
N MET A 1 -26.17 -29.92 3.69
CA MET A 1 -25.50 -28.69 4.16
C MET A 1 -26.54 -27.58 4.17
N SER A 2 -26.85 -27.03 5.34
CA SER A 2 -27.75 -25.87 5.43
C SER A 2 -26.97 -24.56 5.33
N VAL A 3 -27.62 -23.46 4.94
CA VAL A 3 -26.99 -22.12 4.92
C VAL A 3 -26.50 -21.73 6.33
N ALA A 4 -27.23 -22.11 7.38
CA ALA A 4 -26.83 -21.85 8.76
C ALA A 4 -25.54 -22.58 9.14
N GLU A 5 -25.33 -23.81 8.65
CA GLU A 5 -24.12 -24.59 8.87
C GLU A 5 -22.91 -23.99 8.15
N PHE A 6 -23.12 -23.43 6.95
CA PHE A 6 -22.11 -22.69 6.20
C PHE A 6 -21.68 -21.38 6.90
N LEU A 7 -22.58 -20.74 7.65
CA LEU A 7 -22.33 -19.48 8.34
C LEU A 7 -21.80 -19.66 9.79
N LYS A 8 -21.54 -20.90 10.23
CA LYS A 8 -20.93 -21.14 11.55
C LYS A 8 -19.42 -20.84 11.52
N GLY A 9 -18.89 -20.39 12.65
CA GLY A 9 -17.44 -20.20 12.83
C GLY A 9 -16.86 -18.99 12.11
N LEU A 10 -17.66 -17.96 11.86
CA LEU A 10 -17.15 -16.69 11.34
C LEU A 10 -16.11 -16.09 12.32
N PRO A 11 -15.05 -15.42 11.82
CA PRO A 11 -14.04 -14.84 12.67
C PRO A 11 -14.61 -13.85 13.69
N SER A 12 -14.23 -14.02 14.96
CA SER A 12 -14.52 -13.09 16.04
C SER A 12 -13.19 -12.58 16.59
N TYR A 13 -12.93 -11.28 16.47
CA TYR A 13 -11.74 -10.66 17.08
C TYR A 13 -11.91 -10.51 18.58
N ASN A 14 -13.15 -10.32 19.04
CA ASN A 14 -13.52 -10.22 20.45
C ASN A 14 -15.02 -10.51 20.57
N GLU A 15 -15.36 -11.54 21.36
CA GLU A 15 -16.75 -11.99 21.58
C GLU A 15 -17.62 -10.93 22.27
N ASP A 16 -17.00 -9.99 23.00
CA ASP A 16 -17.72 -8.94 23.72
C ASP A 16 -18.17 -7.78 22.83
N ASN A 17 -17.62 -7.64 21.61
CA ASN A 17 -17.85 -6.46 20.76
C ASN A 17 -19.34 -6.21 20.44
N PHE A 18 -20.13 -7.29 20.34
CA PHE A 18 -21.55 -7.22 19.97
C PHE A 18 -22.48 -7.92 20.96
N SER A 19 -21.96 -8.50 22.05
CA SER A 19 -22.76 -9.26 23.03
C SER A 19 -23.82 -8.41 23.75
N LYS A 20 -23.60 -7.10 23.84
CA LYS A 20 -24.50 -6.12 24.51
C LYS A 20 -25.22 -5.19 23.54
N PHE A 21 -25.13 -5.44 22.23
CA PHE A 21 -25.76 -4.59 21.24
C PHE A 21 -27.28 -4.81 21.21
N HIS A 22 -28.07 -3.74 21.41
CA HIS A 22 -29.53 -3.77 21.38
C HIS A 22 -30.06 -2.93 20.22
N ALA A 23 -30.56 -3.59 19.16
CA ALA A 23 -31.11 -2.93 17.97
C ALA A 23 -32.41 -2.16 18.24
N ASP A 24 -33.20 -2.59 19.23
CA ASP A 24 -34.54 -2.04 19.53
C ASP A 24 -34.51 -0.79 20.43
N SER A 25 -33.34 -0.25 20.78
CA SER A 25 -33.22 1.05 21.45
C SER A 25 -33.48 2.22 20.48
N ASN A 26 -34.54 2.09 19.67
CA ASN A 26 -34.88 2.95 18.55
C ASN A 26 -35.86 4.06 18.95
N ALA A 27 -35.34 5.09 19.63
CA ALA A 27 -35.95 6.44 19.59
C ALA A 27 -34.98 7.60 19.92
N ARG A 28 -33.69 7.34 20.18
CA ARG A 28 -32.71 8.39 20.54
C ARG A 28 -31.42 8.35 19.72
N VAL A 29 -31.29 7.43 18.76
CA VAL A 29 -30.06 7.20 17.98
C VAL A 29 -29.78 8.34 16.99
N SER A 30 -30.79 9.12 16.59
CA SER A 30 -30.62 10.32 15.75
C SER A 30 -29.92 11.49 16.44
N LEU A 31 -29.70 11.44 17.76
CA LEU A 31 -29.19 12.58 18.53
C LEU A 31 -27.69 12.56 18.83
N LYS A 32 -26.97 11.50 18.47
CA LYS A 32 -25.51 11.43 18.72
C LYS A 32 -24.76 11.32 17.40
N LYS A 33 -24.83 12.37 16.59
CA LYS A 33 -23.80 12.57 15.56
C LYS A 33 -22.44 12.51 16.27
N PRO A 34 -21.48 11.69 15.80
CA PRO A 34 -20.16 11.65 16.41
C PRO A 34 -19.61 13.07 16.56
N SER A 35 -18.98 13.33 17.70
CA SER A 35 -18.35 14.62 17.94
C SER A 35 -17.34 14.91 16.84
N VAL A 36 -17.39 16.12 16.29
CA VAL A 36 -16.43 16.55 15.27
C VAL A 36 -15.07 16.74 15.93
N TYR A 37 -14.02 16.14 15.36
CA TYR A 37 -12.65 16.39 15.80
C TYR A 37 -12.21 17.79 15.35
N ILE A 38 -11.82 18.63 16.30
CA ILE A 38 -11.24 19.95 16.05
C ILE A 38 -9.77 19.90 16.48
N PRO A 39 -8.81 19.89 15.54
CA PRO A 39 -7.39 19.93 15.87
C PRO A 39 -7.05 21.25 16.58
N THR A 40 -6.34 21.17 17.72
CA THR A 40 -5.87 22.35 18.49
C THR A 40 -4.36 22.51 18.48
N LYS A 41 -3.64 21.51 17.95
CA LYS A 41 -2.19 21.47 17.84
C LYS A 41 -1.83 21.05 16.42
N ASP A 42 -0.82 21.72 15.87
CA ASP A 42 -0.27 21.37 14.59
C ASP A 42 0.85 20.35 14.76
N PHE A 43 0.79 19.27 13.97
CA PHE A 43 1.83 18.26 13.89
C PHE A 43 2.37 18.23 12.46
N PRO A 44 3.69 18.38 12.25
CA PRO A 44 4.26 18.36 10.92
C PRO A 44 4.15 16.96 10.30
N SER A 45 3.88 16.88 9.00
CA SER A 45 3.91 15.62 8.26
C SER A 45 5.36 15.18 8.04
N GLU A 46 5.64 13.90 8.27
CA GLU A 46 6.98 13.33 8.05
C GLU A 46 7.34 13.27 6.55
N GLN A 47 6.35 12.99 5.69
CA GLN A 47 6.53 12.84 4.25
C GLN A 47 5.46 13.62 3.49
N VAL A 48 5.83 14.14 2.31
CA VAL A 48 4.94 14.89 1.43
C VAL A 48 4.78 14.13 0.12
N ILE A 49 3.53 13.94 -0.31
CA ILE A 49 3.22 13.33 -1.60
C ILE A 49 3.48 14.37 -2.70
N VAL A 50 4.40 14.07 -3.60
CA VAL A 50 4.77 14.95 -4.72
C VAL A 50 4.47 14.27 -6.05
N THR A 51 3.99 15.03 -7.02
CA THR A 51 3.79 14.58 -8.40
C THR A 51 5.00 14.92 -9.27
N GLU A 52 5.32 14.03 -10.20
CA GLU A 52 6.36 14.30 -11.20
C GLU A 52 5.93 15.46 -12.10
N LYS A 53 6.77 16.48 -12.22
CA LYS A 53 6.50 17.67 -13.05
C LYS A 53 6.69 17.41 -14.56
N THR A 54 7.33 16.31 -14.91
CA THR A 54 7.68 16.02 -16.31
C THR A 54 6.46 15.57 -17.10
N SER A 55 6.27 16.16 -18.28
CA SER A 55 5.27 15.68 -19.23
C SER A 55 5.50 14.20 -19.55
N ILE A 56 4.42 13.42 -19.55
CA ILE A 56 4.45 11.98 -19.80
C ILE A 56 5.09 11.64 -21.15
N LEU A 57 4.90 12.48 -22.17
CA LEU A 57 5.49 12.28 -23.50
C LEU A 57 7.01 12.48 -23.46
N LEU A 58 7.49 13.53 -22.80
CA LEU A 58 8.93 13.80 -22.67
C LEU A 58 9.63 12.70 -21.86
N ARG A 59 9.01 12.26 -20.75
CA ARG A 59 9.49 11.13 -19.96
C ARG A 59 9.62 9.87 -20.82
N TYR A 60 8.62 9.58 -21.65
CA TYR A 60 8.64 8.44 -22.55
C TYR A 60 9.78 8.54 -23.59
N LEU A 61 9.92 9.68 -24.26
CA LEU A 61 10.95 9.88 -25.28
C LEU A 61 12.37 9.81 -24.67
N HIS A 62 12.61 10.45 -23.53
CA HIS A 62 13.88 10.36 -22.82
C HIS A 62 14.21 8.92 -22.43
N GLN A 63 13.24 8.19 -21.86
CA GLN A 63 13.44 6.79 -21.48
C GLN A 63 13.81 5.91 -22.69
N HIS A 64 13.18 6.13 -23.84
CA HIS A 64 13.51 5.41 -25.08
C HIS A 64 14.87 5.80 -25.65
N TRP A 65 15.21 7.09 -25.60
CA TRP A 65 16.50 7.60 -26.06
C TRP A 65 17.65 7.07 -25.20
N ASP A 66 17.54 7.19 -23.88
CA ASP A 66 18.53 6.69 -22.92
C ASP A 66 18.72 5.19 -23.08
N LYS A 67 17.63 4.42 -23.17
CA LYS A 67 17.71 2.97 -23.40
C LYS A 67 18.51 2.62 -24.65
N LYS A 68 18.36 3.38 -25.74
CA LYS A 68 19.13 3.22 -26.99
C LYS A 68 20.58 3.70 -26.87
N GLY A 69 20.83 4.76 -26.09
CA GLY A 69 22.17 5.24 -25.75
C GLY A 69 22.95 4.26 -24.88
N PHE A 70 22.29 3.60 -23.92
CA PHE A 70 22.86 2.54 -23.10
C PHE A 70 23.22 1.28 -23.90
N GLN A 71 22.49 0.95 -24.98
CA GLN A 71 22.90 -0.16 -25.86
C GLN A 71 24.26 0.11 -26.52
N LYS A 72 24.47 1.33 -27.04
CA LYS A 72 25.75 1.70 -27.67
C LYS A 72 26.93 1.70 -26.69
N LYS A 73 26.69 2.06 -25.42
CA LYS A 73 27.71 2.03 -24.37
C LYS A 73 27.93 0.60 -23.84
N ARG A 74 26.92 -0.26 -23.89
CA ARG A 74 27.03 -1.68 -23.54
C ARG A 74 27.82 -2.45 -24.59
N ASP A 75 27.61 -2.23 -25.88
CA ASP A 75 28.41 -2.90 -26.91
C ASP A 75 29.91 -2.55 -26.82
N HIS A 76 30.24 -1.33 -26.40
CA HIS A 76 31.63 -0.91 -26.15
C HIS A 76 32.23 -1.53 -24.86
N ILE A 77 31.42 -2.08 -23.96
CA ILE A 77 31.87 -2.74 -22.71
C ILE A 77 31.72 -4.27 -22.79
N SER A 78 30.82 -4.77 -23.66
CA SER A 78 30.53 -6.19 -23.85
C SER A 78 31.69 -6.97 -24.48
N LEU A 79 32.71 -6.31 -25.04
CA LEU A 79 33.93 -7.00 -25.47
C LEU A 79 34.86 -7.35 -24.30
N ASP A 80 34.70 -6.71 -23.12
CA ASP A 80 35.65 -6.86 -22.03
C ASP A 80 35.18 -7.73 -20.86
N ASN A 81 33.87 -7.95 -20.64
CA ASN A 81 33.41 -8.75 -19.50
C ASN A 81 32.13 -9.51 -19.81
N ALA A 82 32.25 -10.58 -20.59
CA ALA A 82 31.32 -11.70 -20.51
C ALA A 82 31.59 -12.43 -19.19
N ASP A 83 30.79 -12.16 -18.16
CA ASP A 83 30.53 -13.01 -16.99
C ASP A 83 29.93 -12.14 -15.88
N ASP A 84 28.61 -11.98 -15.85
CA ASP A 84 27.87 -12.44 -14.68
C ASP A 84 26.37 -12.49 -14.95
N CYS A 85 25.81 -13.58 -14.48
CA CYS A 85 24.49 -14.07 -14.67
C CYS A 85 23.43 -13.25 -13.93
N ASN A 86 22.24 -13.21 -14.54
CA ASN A 86 20.96 -13.47 -13.87
C ASN A 86 20.84 -13.08 -12.39
N GLN A 87 20.38 -11.86 -12.07
CA GLN A 87 19.63 -11.66 -10.83
C GLN A 87 18.34 -10.87 -11.11
N SER A 88 17.37 -11.65 -11.62
CA SER A 88 15.95 -11.62 -11.29
C SER A 88 15.51 -10.52 -10.32
N ARG A 89 14.67 -9.63 -10.86
CA ARG A 89 13.80 -8.71 -10.13
C ARG A 89 13.03 -9.43 -9.01
N LYS A 90 13.52 -9.37 -7.77
CA LYS A 90 12.73 -9.63 -6.55
C LYS A 90 12.93 -8.43 -5.62
N ARG A 91 11.83 -7.72 -5.32
CA ARG A 91 11.81 -6.68 -4.29
C ARG A 91 11.95 -7.37 -2.92
N PRO A 92 12.79 -6.87 -2.00
CA PRO A 92 12.77 -7.34 -0.62
C PRO A 92 11.41 -7.00 0.00
N ARG A 93 10.72 -8.01 0.53
CA ARG A 93 9.59 -7.81 1.45
C ARG A 93 10.21 -7.51 2.81
N ILE A 94 10.02 -6.29 3.30
CA ILE A 94 10.31 -5.92 4.68
C ILE A 94 9.16 -6.48 5.51
N ASP A 95 9.33 -7.69 6.03
CA ASP A 95 8.48 -8.19 7.12
C ASP A 95 9.10 -7.71 8.43
N CYS A 96 8.29 -7.00 9.21
CA CYS A 96 8.62 -6.43 10.51
C CYS A 96 9.12 -7.51 11.47
N VAL A 97 10.30 -7.33 12.03
CA VAL A 97 10.80 -8.15 13.14
C VAL A 97 10.15 -7.62 14.42
N GLY A 98 9.13 -8.31 14.90
CA GLY A 98 8.59 -8.15 16.24
C GLY A 98 8.79 -9.44 17.01
N THR A 99 9.61 -9.40 18.05
CA THR A 99 9.77 -10.46 19.05
C THR A 99 10.32 -9.84 20.33
N PRO A 100 10.15 -10.48 21.50
CA PRO A 100 8.94 -11.05 22.11
C PRO A 100 8.36 -10.16 23.22
#